data_AF-A0A0R3SD52-F1
#
_entry.id   AF-A0A0R3SD52-F1
#
_cell.length_a   1.000
_cell.length_b   1.000
_cell.length_c   1.000
_cell.angle_alpha   90.00
_cell.angle_beta   90.00
_cell.angle_gamma   90.00
#
_symmetry.space_group_name_H-M   'P 1'
#
loop_
_entity.id
_entity.type
_entity.pdbx_description
1 polymer ?
#
loop_
_entity_poly.entity_id
_entity_poly.type
_entity_poly.pdbx_seq_one_letter_code
_entity_poly.pdbx_strand_id
1 'polypeptide(L)'
;LATLESDNPDLRDRGYIYWRLLSTDPTAAKEVVLAEKPLISEETDLLEPSLLDELVCNLGSLASVYHQPPSAFVEGKHISRRQLFGGSSGGGLGKIGGGDAGQQPTTTVIPTQETLIGDLLDIDTVIPTGNTIVQPVGGYAGAAPIPGIDMEAPDLLGDGLDDLLPGVTPKTPTVGQSDPSTADALADIFGGMGVSSGATSGPSNSLASHGLTSLVIASPPPTYIPAPSVWLESSRGKGLEISGTFSLDTTADTPQMELTFTNNALSPMTDFAIQFNKNSFGLAPAEVLSVPSPLQPKQSAKMTLPLGFANQVVKMDPLMNLQVAVKNNFGVFYFACLVPIHVLFTSAGEMEKMVFLATWKDIPAENEQQFVLSPLSLDADTCSQKLRNNNVFTIAKRNVDGQDMLYQSIKLCNGIWVLAELKIQPGNMSYTVSKCFSILYPYA
;
A
#
# COMPACT_ATOMS: atom_id res chain seq x y z
N LEU A 1 12.83 0.20 -38.93
CA LEU A 1 12.58 0.35 -37.47
C LEU A 1 13.60 1.28 -36.80
N ALA A 2 14.67 0.77 -36.18
CA ALA A 2 15.44 1.54 -35.17
C ALA A 2 15.92 2.96 -35.56
N THR A 3 16.40 3.19 -36.80
CA THR A 3 16.97 4.48 -37.22
C THR A 3 15.98 5.45 -37.88
N LEU A 4 14.80 4.97 -38.30
CA LEU A 4 13.85 5.72 -39.14
C LEU A 4 12.43 5.81 -38.56
N GLU A 5 12.01 4.84 -37.75
CA GLU A 5 10.64 4.69 -37.23
C GLU A 5 10.60 4.70 -35.69
N SER A 6 11.72 4.99 -35.02
CA SER A 6 11.81 5.10 -33.56
C SER A 6 12.03 6.54 -33.15
N ASP A 7 11.10 7.09 -32.37
CA ASP A 7 11.15 8.46 -31.84
C ASP A 7 12.07 8.59 -30.60
N ASN A 8 12.55 7.47 -30.06
CA ASN A 8 13.50 7.47 -28.95
C ASN A 8 14.93 7.80 -29.46
N PRO A 9 15.57 8.89 -28.97
CA PRO A 9 16.87 9.31 -29.46
C PRO A 9 17.98 8.29 -29.14
N ASP A 10 17.98 7.68 -27.96
CA ASP A 10 19.02 6.71 -27.55
C ASP A 10 18.97 5.43 -28.38
N LEU A 11 17.77 4.94 -28.72
CA LEU A 11 17.60 3.78 -29.61
C LEU A 11 18.06 4.10 -31.04
N ARG A 12 17.79 5.33 -31.50
CA ARG A 12 18.22 5.81 -32.82
C ARG A 12 19.75 5.93 -32.88
N ASP A 13 20.38 6.47 -31.84
CA ASP A 13 21.83 6.66 -31.77
C ASP A 13 22.59 5.34 -31.63
N ARG A 14 22.11 4.42 -30.75
CA ARG A 14 22.61 3.04 -30.69
C ARG A 14 22.46 2.32 -32.04
N GLY A 15 21.34 2.53 -32.73
CA GLY A 15 21.11 2.04 -34.09
C GLY A 15 22.17 2.53 -35.08
N TYR A 16 22.52 3.83 -35.06
CA TYR A 16 23.59 4.38 -35.90
C TYR A 16 24.99 3.90 -35.51
N ILE A 17 25.26 3.68 -34.22
CA ILE A 17 26.55 3.12 -33.76
C ILE A 17 26.72 1.69 -34.29
N TYR A 18 25.73 0.81 -34.13
CA TYR A 18 25.79 -0.55 -34.67
C TYR A 18 25.83 -0.56 -36.20
N TRP A 19 25.11 0.32 -36.87
CA TRP A 19 25.17 0.45 -38.33
C TRP A 19 26.56 0.87 -38.82
N ARG A 20 27.22 1.84 -38.16
CA ARG A 20 28.60 2.24 -38.46
C ARG A 20 29.59 1.11 -38.20
N LEU A 21 29.44 0.39 -37.09
CA LEU A 21 30.31 -0.74 -36.73
C LEU A 21 30.23 -1.86 -37.79
N LEU A 22 29.01 -2.28 -38.14
CA LEU A 22 28.75 -3.32 -39.16
C LEU A 22 29.16 -2.92 -40.58
N SER A 23 29.09 -1.62 -40.93
CA SER A 23 29.46 -1.13 -42.27
C SER A 23 30.94 -0.79 -42.42
N THR A 24 31.66 -0.54 -41.33
CA THR A 24 33.10 -0.22 -41.37
C THR A 24 33.97 -1.46 -41.23
N ASP A 25 33.68 -2.35 -40.27
CA ASP A 25 34.35 -3.65 -40.15
C ASP A 25 33.41 -4.73 -39.57
N PRO A 26 32.84 -5.61 -40.41
CA PRO A 26 31.98 -6.70 -39.94
C PRO A 26 32.72 -7.76 -39.10
N THR A 27 34.05 -7.79 -39.13
CA THR A 27 34.89 -8.71 -38.36
C THR A 27 34.99 -8.25 -36.91
N ALA A 28 35.43 -7.01 -36.67
CA ALA A 28 35.42 -6.39 -35.35
C ALA A 28 33.99 -6.27 -34.78
N ALA A 29 32.98 -6.00 -35.63
CA ALA A 29 31.58 -6.00 -35.20
C ALA A 29 31.15 -7.36 -34.61
N LYS A 30 31.60 -8.47 -35.22
CA LYS A 30 31.34 -9.83 -34.70
C LYS A 30 32.00 -10.05 -33.35
N GLU A 31 33.26 -9.65 -33.19
CA GLU A 31 33.98 -9.80 -31.91
C GLU A 31 33.37 -8.96 -30.79
N VAL A 32 32.88 -7.75 -31.08
CA VAL A 32 32.26 -6.87 -30.05
C VAL A 32 30.84 -7.30 -29.71
N VAL A 33 30.02 -7.68 -30.69
CA VAL A 33 28.58 -8.00 -30.48
C VAL A 33 28.36 -9.45 -30.05
N LEU A 34 29.24 -10.37 -30.47
CA LEU A 34 29.19 -11.80 -30.11
C LEU A 34 30.41 -12.22 -29.25
N ALA A 35 31.03 -11.27 -28.55
CA ALA A 35 31.97 -11.59 -27.48
C ALA A 35 31.31 -12.55 -26.49
N GLU A 36 32.04 -13.59 -26.09
CA GLU A 36 31.69 -14.33 -24.89
C GLU A 36 31.79 -13.36 -23.71
N LYS A 37 30.68 -13.16 -22.99
CA LYS A 37 30.63 -12.22 -21.86
C LYS A 37 31.72 -12.66 -20.87
N PRO A 38 32.67 -11.78 -20.49
CA PRO A 38 33.76 -12.18 -19.61
C PRO A 38 33.16 -12.73 -18.32
N LEU A 39 33.66 -13.90 -17.90
CA LEU A 39 33.32 -14.46 -16.61
C LEU A 39 33.79 -13.45 -15.55
N ILE A 40 32.83 -12.80 -14.91
CA ILE A 40 33.07 -11.95 -13.75
C ILE A 40 33.40 -12.92 -12.62
N SER A 41 34.68 -13.27 -12.49
CA SER A 41 35.19 -14.05 -11.38
C SER A 41 35.17 -13.16 -10.14
N GLU A 42 34.11 -13.31 -9.35
CA GLU A 42 33.95 -12.60 -8.08
C GLU A 42 35.01 -13.07 -7.08
N GLU A 43 36.01 -12.22 -6.83
CA GLU A 43 37.09 -12.47 -5.86
C GLU A 43 36.56 -12.56 -4.40
N THR A 44 35.29 -12.18 -4.20
CA THR A 44 34.50 -12.34 -2.97
C THR A 44 34.16 -13.79 -2.62
N ASP A 45 34.15 -14.72 -3.59
CA ASP A 45 33.78 -16.14 -3.37
C ASP A 45 34.89 -16.94 -2.62
N LEU A 46 36.06 -16.32 -2.40
CA LEU A 46 37.20 -16.88 -1.67
C LEU A 46 37.25 -16.46 -0.18
N LEU A 47 36.30 -15.65 0.29
CA LEU A 47 36.26 -15.19 1.67
C LEU A 47 35.68 -16.28 2.59
N GLU A 48 36.36 -16.55 3.72
CA GLU A 48 35.86 -17.49 4.72
C GLU A 48 34.49 -17.00 5.25
N PRO A 49 33.44 -17.85 5.33
CA PRO A 49 32.11 -17.42 5.77
C PRO A 49 32.09 -16.72 7.14
N SER A 50 33.00 -17.10 8.04
CA SER A 50 33.16 -16.47 9.36
C SER A 50 33.67 -15.02 9.28
N LEU A 51 34.57 -14.74 8.32
CA LEU A 51 35.07 -13.41 8.02
C LEU A 51 34.00 -12.60 7.27
N LEU A 52 33.25 -13.23 6.36
CA LEU A 52 32.15 -12.57 5.64
C LEU A 52 31.08 -12.05 6.62
N ASP A 53 30.65 -12.85 7.60
CA ASP A 53 29.72 -12.44 8.65
C ASP A 53 30.23 -11.22 9.46
N GLU A 54 31.54 -11.20 9.78
CA GLU A 54 32.18 -10.09 10.49
C GLU A 54 32.32 -8.84 9.61
N LEU A 55 32.60 -8.98 8.31
CA LEU A 55 32.67 -7.87 7.35
C LEU A 55 31.30 -7.29 7.04
N VAL A 56 30.25 -8.11 6.91
CA VAL A 56 28.85 -7.68 6.74
C VAL A 56 28.41 -6.81 7.93
N CYS A 57 28.78 -7.19 9.16
CA CYS A 57 28.52 -6.39 10.36
C CYS A 57 29.26 -5.04 10.41
N ASN A 58 30.25 -4.84 9.55
CA ASN A 58 31.13 -3.66 9.46
C ASN A 58 31.12 -3.02 8.06
N LEU A 59 30.06 -3.22 7.27
CA LEU A 59 29.83 -2.55 5.99
C LEU A 59 29.96 -1.02 6.15
N GLY A 60 30.82 -0.40 5.31
CA GLY A 60 31.16 1.03 5.39
C GLY A 60 32.42 1.34 6.20
N SER A 61 33.12 0.33 6.72
CA SER A 61 34.44 0.46 7.36
C SER A 61 35.58 0.09 6.41
N LEU A 62 36.80 0.56 6.70
CA LEU A 62 38.02 0.14 5.98
C LEU A 62 38.21 -1.38 5.97
N ALA A 63 37.75 -2.08 7.01
CA ALA A 63 37.75 -3.54 7.08
C ALA A 63 37.06 -4.20 5.86
N SER A 64 35.88 -3.68 5.46
CA SER A 64 35.14 -4.16 4.28
C SER A 64 35.79 -3.81 2.94
N VAL A 65 36.66 -2.79 2.89
CA VAL A 65 37.37 -2.40 1.66
C VAL A 65 38.62 -3.24 1.42
N TYR A 66 39.29 -3.67 2.50
CA TYR A 66 40.53 -4.44 2.43
C TYR A 66 40.33 -5.96 2.60
N HIS A 67 39.09 -6.42 2.81
CA HIS A 67 38.77 -7.83 3.11
C HIS A 67 39.59 -8.41 4.28
N GLN A 68 39.79 -7.61 5.33
CA GLN A 68 40.54 -7.98 6.54
C GLN A 68 39.69 -7.73 7.77
N PRO A 69 39.80 -8.57 8.83
CA PRO A 69 39.00 -8.39 10.03
C PRO A 69 39.31 -7.04 10.70
N PRO A 70 38.33 -6.39 11.36
CA PRO A 70 38.52 -5.09 12.03
C PRO A 70 39.69 -5.07 13.04
N SER A 71 40.02 -6.22 13.63
CA SER A 71 41.17 -6.40 14.52
C SER A 71 42.53 -6.11 13.87
N ALA A 72 42.67 -6.27 12.55
CA ALA A 72 43.90 -5.99 11.82
C ALA A 72 44.21 -4.49 11.70
N PHE A 73 43.23 -3.62 11.96
CA PHE A 73 43.37 -2.15 11.84
C PHE A 73 43.55 -1.44 13.19
N VAL A 74 43.25 -2.09 14.31
CA VAL A 74 43.27 -1.46 15.64
C VAL A 74 43.78 -2.44 16.71
N GLU A 75 45.08 -2.40 17.00
CA GLU A 75 45.68 -3.11 18.12
C GLU A 75 45.44 -2.38 19.45
N GLY A 76 44.25 -2.56 20.05
CA GLY A 76 44.02 -2.09 21.42
C GLY A 76 42.57 -2.04 21.89
N LYS A 77 42.22 -2.92 22.84
CA LYS A 77 40.98 -2.94 23.67
C LYS A 77 39.63 -3.02 22.93
N HIS A 78 39.05 -4.23 22.99
CA HIS A 78 37.60 -4.52 22.95
C HIS A 78 36.77 -3.76 21.90
N ILE A 79 36.90 -4.19 20.65
CA ILE A 79 35.83 -4.02 19.66
C ILE A 79 34.68 -4.95 20.08
N SER A 80 33.49 -4.40 20.32
CA SER A 80 32.29 -5.20 20.59
C SER A 80 31.94 -6.02 19.36
N ARG A 81 32.22 -7.34 19.38
CA ARG A 81 31.92 -8.25 18.27
C ARG A 81 30.42 -8.24 17.99
N ARG A 82 30.05 -7.56 16.91
CA ARG A 82 28.69 -7.53 16.38
C ARG A 82 28.51 -8.84 15.61
N GLN A 83 27.73 -9.78 16.14
CA GLN A 83 27.47 -11.09 15.52
C GLN A 83 26.12 -11.10 14.83
N LEU A 84 26.05 -11.74 13.68
CA LEU A 84 24.80 -12.18 13.07
C LEU A 84 24.27 -13.41 13.83
N PHE A 85 22.95 -13.53 13.97
CA PHE A 85 22.33 -14.59 14.77
C PHE A 85 22.41 -15.95 14.06
N GLY A 86 23.31 -16.82 14.51
CA GLY A 86 23.47 -18.18 13.97
C GLY A 86 22.31 -19.11 14.33
N GLY A 87 21.74 -19.77 13.31
CA GLY A 87 20.70 -20.79 13.49
C GLY A 87 21.23 -22.06 14.16
N SER A 88 20.47 -22.61 15.10
CA SER A 88 20.89 -23.79 15.88
C SER A 88 20.37 -25.10 15.27
N SER A 89 21.30 -25.95 14.83
CA SER A 89 21.05 -27.33 14.43
C SER A 89 21.96 -28.33 15.17
N GLY A 90 21.45 -28.88 16.27
CA GLY A 90 21.69 -30.27 16.68
C GLY A 90 23.03 -30.68 17.32
N GLY A 91 23.00 -30.87 18.65
CA GLY A 91 23.53 -32.09 19.29
C GLY A 91 24.79 -31.97 20.18
N GLY A 92 24.72 -32.50 21.41
CA GLY A 92 25.93 -32.75 22.22
C GLY A 92 25.83 -32.77 23.76
N LEU A 93 25.13 -33.75 24.35
CA LEU A 93 25.44 -34.46 25.62
C LEU A 93 26.10 -33.71 26.82
N GLY A 94 25.45 -33.65 28.02
CA GLY A 94 26.13 -33.03 29.19
C GLY A 94 25.58 -33.04 30.64
N LYS A 95 24.87 -34.08 31.12
CA LYS A 95 24.68 -34.46 32.57
C LYS A 95 24.10 -33.49 33.65
N ILE A 96 22.92 -33.88 34.15
CA ILE A 96 22.44 -34.07 35.55
C ILE A 96 22.70 -33.00 36.67
N GLY A 97 21.59 -32.47 37.21
CA GLY A 97 21.44 -31.95 38.58
C GLY A 97 19.99 -31.48 38.78
N GLY A 98 19.21 -32.09 39.68
CA GLY A 98 17.74 -31.94 39.72
C GLY A 98 17.17 -31.18 40.92
N GLY A 99 15.87 -30.82 40.87
CA GLY A 99 15.14 -30.28 42.01
C GLY A 99 13.85 -29.49 41.69
N ASP A 100 12.71 -30.20 41.73
CA ASP A 100 11.35 -29.70 42.03
C ASP A 100 10.61 -28.73 41.07
N ALA A 101 9.30 -28.59 41.31
CA ALA A 101 8.26 -28.23 40.35
C ALA A 101 7.92 -26.72 40.22
N GLY A 102 7.36 -26.35 39.06
CA GLY A 102 6.73 -25.04 38.83
C GLY A 102 6.40 -24.80 37.35
N GLN A 103 5.11 -24.62 37.03
CA GLN A 103 4.60 -24.49 35.66
C GLN A 103 4.02 -23.08 35.45
N GLN A 104 4.67 -22.19 34.68
CA GLN A 104 4.09 -20.99 34.03
C GLN A 104 5.11 -20.31 33.05
N PRO A 105 4.75 -19.28 32.24
CA PRO A 105 5.11 -19.28 30.82
C PRO A 105 6.15 -18.23 30.38
N THR A 106 6.39 -18.21 29.07
CA THR A 106 7.36 -17.40 28.32
C THR A 106 7.35 -15.89 28.63
N THR A 107 8.52 -15.36 28.93
CA THR A 107 8.77 -13.94 29.23
C THR A 107 8.92 -13.09 27.95
N THR A 108 8.02 -12.14 27.72
CA THR A 108 8.18 -11.10 26.69
C THR A 108 9.10 -10.00 27.21
N VAL A 109 10.25 -9.79 26.56
CA VAL A 109 11.21 -8.74 26.97
C VAL A 109 10.74 -7.38 26.44
N ILE A 110 10.45 -6.45 27.35
CA ILE A 110 10.08 -5.06 27.06
C ILE A 110 11.32 -4.17 27.27
N PRO A 111 11.72 -3.30 26.31
CA PRO A 111 12.77 -2.31 26.52
C PRO A 111 12.38 -1.26 27.58
N THR A 112 13.33 -0.87 28.43
CA THR A 112 13.11 0.06 29.56
C THR A 112 13.18 1.54 29.15
N GLN A 113 12.64 2.42 30.02
CA GLN A 113 12.21 3.78 29.72
C GLN A 113 13.29 4.84 29.38
N GLU A 114 14.58 4.50 29.37
CA GLU A 114 15.65 5.52 29.30
C GLU A 114 15.93 6.05 27.87
N THR A 115 15.65 5.27 26.82
CA THR A 115 15.86 5.70 25.42
C THR A 115 14.80 6.67 24.89
N LEU A 116 13.70 6.92 25.63
CA LEU A 116 12.59 7.76 25.16
C LEU A 116 12.72 9.24 25.56
N ILE A 117 13.62 9.57 26.49
CA ILE A 117 13.75 10.94 27.04
C ILE A 117 14.67 11.82 26.18
N GLY A 118 15.61 11.23 25.44
CA GLY A 118 16.59 11.97 24.63
C GLY A 118 15.99 12.71 23.43
N ASP A 119 15.00 12.12 22.77
CA ASP A 119 14.48 12.60 21.47
C ASP A 119 13.35 13.66 21.58
N LEU A 120 13.01 14.07 22.81
CA LEU A 120 11.90 14.98 23.12
C LEU A 120 12.31 16.29 23.82
N LEU A 121 13.62 16.55 23.98
CA LEU A 121 14.16 17.73 24.65
C LEU A 121 14.91 18.72 23.72
N ASP A 122 15.15 18.36 22.46
CA ASP A 122 15.87 19.19 21.47
C ASP A 122 14.96 20.15 20.67
N ILE A 123 13.81 20.55 21.23
CA ILE A 123 13.02 21.68 20.70
C ILE A 123 13.28 22.90 21.60
N ASP A 124 14.30 23.66 21.22
CA ASP A 124 14.67 24.91 21.88
C ASP A 124 13.53 25.94 21.81
N THR A 125 13.42 26.74 22.87
CA THR A 125 12.29 27.62 23.16
C THR A 125 12.60 29.05 22.72
N VAL A 126 12.18 29.42 21.50
CA VAL A 126 12.28 30.81 21.03
C VAL A 126 10.90 31.40 20.73
N ILE A 127 10.33 32.08 21.73
CA ILE A 127 9.13 32.91 21.60
C ILE A 127 9.56 34.36 21.31
N PRO A 128 9.00 35.02 20.29
CA PRO A 128 8.99 36.48 20.25
C PRO A 128 7.56 37.03 20.22
N THR A 129 7.20 37.77 21.27
CA THR A 129 6.08 38.72 21.28
C THR A 129 6.62 40.11 21.59
N GLY A 130 6.15 41.13 20.85
CA GLY A 130 6.33 42.55 21.21
C GLY A 130 7.08 43.42 20.19
N ASN A 131 6.34 44.34 19.58
CA ASN A 131 6.83 45.35 18.63
C ASN A 131 7.89 46.30 19.21
N THR A 132 8.78 46.82 18.36
CA THR A 132 9.06 48.28 18.32
C THR A 132 9.58 48.74 16.95
N ILE A 133 9.39 50.03 16.65
CA ILE A 133 9.45 50.64 15.31
C ILE A 133 10.83 51.29 15.05
N VAL A 134 11.43 51.10 13.86
CA VAL A 134 12.18 52.13 13.09
C VAL A 134 12.18 51.77 11.59
N GLN A 135 11.86 52.71 10.69
CA GLN A 135 12.19 52.67 9.25
C GLN A 135 13.43 53.54 8.95
N PRO A 136 14.09 53.36 7.79
CA PRO A 136 14.04 54.46 6.82
C PRO A 136 13.99 54.07 5.32
N VAL A 137 13.03 54.70 4.61
CA VAL A 137 13.18 55.45 3.35
C VAL A 137 14.26 55.03 2.32
N GLY A 138 13.82 54.37 1.23
CA GLY A 138 13.74 54.97 -0.13
C GLY A 138 14.99 55.30 -0.98
N GLY A 139 15.08 54.65 -2.16
CA GLY A 139 15.28 55.36 -3.45
C GLY A 139 16.53 55.07 -4.30
N TYR A 140 16.28 54.83 -5.60
CA TYR A 140 17.16 55.08 -6.79
C TYR A 140 18.49 54.29 -6.92
N ALA A 141 19.09 54.04 -8.10
CA ALA A 141 18.59 53.78 -9.47
C ALA A 141 19.77 53.32 -10.38
N GLY A 142 19.51 52.43 -11.35
CA GLY A 142 20.15 52.40 -12.69
C GLY A 142 21.59 51.89 -12.89
N ALA A 143 21.72 50.79 -13.66
CA ALA A 143 22.68 50.56 -14.77
C ALA A 143 22.60 49.10 -15.27
N ALA A 144 22.77 48.71 -16.54
CA ALA A 144 22.52 49.37 -17.83
C ALA A 144 22.49 48.25 -18.92
N PRO A 145 21.49 48.17 -19.82
CA PRO A 145 21.48 47.16 -20.90
C PRO A 145 22.42 47.51 -22.07
N ILE A 146 22.85 46.49 -22.81
CA ILE A 146 23.74 46.60 -23.97
C ILE A 146 22.94 47.12 -25.19
N PRO A 147 23.44 48.10 -25.99
CA PRO A 147 22.70 48.62 -27.14
C PRO A 147 22.77 47.70 -28.37
N GLY A 148 21.64 47.50 -29.07
CA GLY A 148 21.64 46.86 -30.39
C GLY A 148 20.28 46.38 -30.91
N ILE A 149 19.55 47.29 -31.57
CA ILE A 149 18.44 47.04 -32.52
C ILE A 149 17.04 46.81 -31.91
N ASP A 150 16.27 47.89 -32.04
CA ASP A 150 14.79 48.03 -32.12
C ASP A 150 14.15 46.95 -33.03
N MET A 151 12.86 46.59 -33.07
CA MET A 151 11.56 47.14 -32.65
C MET A 151 10.55 45.97 -32.83
N GLU A 152 9.28 45.95 -32.43
CA GLU A 152 8.34 46.88 -31.78
C GLU A 152 7.28 46.04 -31.03
N ALA A 153 6.44 46.63 -30.18
CA ALA A 153 5.25 45.97 -29.62
C ALA A 153 4.07 46.94 -29.49
N PRO A 154 2.86 46.59 -30.02
CA PRO A 154 1.63 47.26 -29.65
C PRO A 154 0.90 46.50 -28.54
N ASP A 155 0.82 47.13 -27.37
CA ASP A 155 -0.19 46.83 -26.35
C ASP A 155 -1.58 47.21 -26.88
N LEU A 156 -2.58 46.33 -26.67
CA LEU A 156 -4.00 46.70 -26.85
C LEU A 156 -4.92 45.81 -26.01
N LEU A 157 -5.00 46.11 -24.71
CA LEU A 157 -6.20 45.81 -23.93
C LEU A 157 -7.37 46.68 -24.41
N GLY A 158 -8.53 46.10 -24.68
CA GLY A 158 -9.79 46.86 -24.81
C GLY A 158 -10.88 46.20 -25.64
N ASP A 159 -12.03 45.98 -24.99
CA ASP A 159 -13.35 45.58 -25.54
C ASP A 159 -13.41 44.30 -26.42
N GLY A 160 -14.50 43.54 -26.40
CA GLY A 160 -15.76 43.74 -25.68
C GLY A 160 -16.95 43.42 -26.59
N LEU A 161 -17.93 42.71 -26.02
CA LEU A 161 -19.32 42.64 -26.47
C LEU A 161 -19.65 42.15 -27.90
N ASP A 162 -20.31 40.98 -27.88
CA ASP A 162 -21.68 40.84 -28.41
C ASP A 162 -21.89 40.48 -29.89
N ASP A 163 -23.06 39.87 -30.11
CA ASP A 163 -23.79 39.65 -31.34
C ASP A 163 -23.23 38.66 -32.40
N LEU A 164 -23.86 37.49 -32.48
CA LEU A 164 -24.65 37.01 -33.64
C LEU A 164 -24.75 35.47 -33.72
N LEU A 165 -25.55 34.89 -32.83
CA LEU A 165 -26.38 33.72 -33.20
C LEU A 165 -27.68 34.25 -33.82
N PRO A 166 -28.18 33.62 -34.89
CA PRO A 166 -29.56 33.14 -34.80
C PRO A 166 -29.78 31.78 -35.46
N GLY A 167 -30.45 30.87 -34.75
CA GLY A 167 -31.01 29.64 -35.32
C GLY A 167 -32.53 29.77 -35.52
N VAL A 168 -33.11 29.01 -36.47
CA VAL A 168 -34.56 28.86 -36.62
C VAL A 168 -34.94 27.46 -37.13
N THR A 169 -35.88 26.78 -36.46
CA THR A 169 -36.59 25.57 -36.91
C THR A 169 -37.87 25.92 -37.68
N PRO A 170 -38.36 25.09 -38.64
CA PRO A 170 -39.68 24.47 -38.39
C PRO A 170 -39.91 23.06 -39.02
N LYS A 171 -41.15 22.53 -38.81
CA LYS A 171 -41.65 21.15 -38.98
C LYS A 171 -42.06 20.69 -40.41
N THR A 172 -41.93 19.37 -40.64
CA THR A 172 -42.71 18.35 -41.42
C THR A 172 -43.69 18.76 -42.55
N PRO A 173 -43.81 17.96 -43.65
CA PRO A 173 -44.63 16.71 -43.61
C PRO A 173 -44.22 15.49 -44.51
N THR A 174 -44.47 14.28 -43.94
CA THR A 174 -45.06 13.01 -44.48
C THR A 174 -44.65 12.30 -45.81
N VAL A 175 -44.60 10.94 -45.72
CA VAL A 175 -44.74 9.85 -46.75
C VAL A 175 -43.48 9.36 -47.50
N GLY A 176 -43.23 8.03 -47.44
CA GLY A 176 -42.42 7.28 -48.43
C GLY A 176 -41.79 5.98 -47.90
N GLN A 177 -42.13 4.81 -48.47
CA GLN A 177 -41.59 3.49 -48.10
C GLN A 177 -40.29 3.16 -48.88
N SER A 178 -39.35 2.41 -48.28
CA SER A 178 -39.03 1.00 -48.66
C SER A 178 -37.62 0.53 -48.23
N ASP A 179 -37.63 -0.55 -47.43
CA ASP A 179 -36.65 -1.62 -47.14
C ASP A 179 -35.12 -1.41 -46.89
N PRO A 180 -34.50 -2.25 -46.01
CA PRO A 180 -33.12 -2.11 -45.56
C PRO A 180 -32.17 -3.23 -46.03
N SER A 181 -30.84 -3.06 -45.86
CA SER A 181 -29.95 -4.21 -45.65
C SER A 181 -28.59 -3.88 -45.01
N THR A 182 -27.99 -4.93 -44.44
CA THR A 182 -26.60 -5.13 -44.01
C THR A 182 -26.01 -4.18 -42.94
N ALA A 183 -26.21 -4.50 -41.66
CA ALA A 183 -25.13 -4.65 -40.66
C ALA A 183 -25.65 -5.03 -39.25
N ASP A 184 -26.33 -6.18 -39.09
CA ASP A 184 -26.62 -6.71 -37.74
C ASP A 184 -26.81 -8.24 -37.75
N ALA A 185 -25.69 -8.97 -37.88
CA ALA A 185 -25.71 -10.42 -38.14
C ALA A 185 -24.55 -11.17 -37.46
N LEU A 186 -24.44 -11.07 -36.13
CA LEU A 186 -23.61 -11.99 -35.32
C LEU A 186 -24.18 -12.33 -33.92
N ALA A 187 -25.36 -11.83 -33.53
CA ALA A 187 -25.88 -11.97 -32.16
C ALA A 187 -26.72 -13.24 -31.87
N ASP A 188 -26.97 -14.09 -32.88
CA ASP A 188 -28.07 -15.07 -32.85
C ASP A 188 -27.63 -16.52 -33.20
N ILE A 189 -26.52 -16.98 -32.60
CA ILE A 189 -26.06 -18.38 -32.67
C ILE A 189 -25.85 -18.90 -31.23
N PHE A 190 -26.46 -20.07 -30.93
CA PHE A 190 -26.73 -20.62 -29.58
C PHE A 190 -27.76 -19.79 -28.80
N GLY A 191 -29.08 -19.98 -28.94
CA GLY A 191 -29.81 -21.26 -28.99
C GLY A 191 -30.24 -21.66 -27.56
N GLY A 192 -31.47 -22.07 -27.26
CA GLY A 192 -32.57 -22.43 -28.15
C GLY A 192 -33.40 -23.54 -27.52
N MET A 193 -34.32 -23.19 -26.61
CA MET A 193 -35.35 -24.07 -26.02
C MET A 193 -36.39 -23.14 -25.37
N GLY A 194 -37.68 -23.08 -25.73
CA GLY A 194 -38.46 -23.89 -26.65
C GLY A 194 -39.64 -24.55 -25.92
N VAL A 195 -40.86 -24.01 -26.06
CA VAL A 195 -42.17 -24.71 -26.12
C VAL A 195 -43.37 -23.72 -26.02
N SER A 196 -44.07 -23.60 -27.15
CA SER A 196 -45.47 -23.23 -27.44
C SER A 196 -46.35 -22.40 -26.49
N SER A 197 -46.96 -21.37 -27.10
CA SER A 197 -48.16 -20.62 -26.70
C SER A 197 -49.46 -21.45 -26.65
N GLY A 198 -50.48 -20.95 -25.93
CA GLY A 198 -51.87 -21.37 -26.06
C GLY A 198 -52.81 -20.52 -25.19
N ALA A 199 -53.77 -19.80 -25.77
CA ALA A 199 -54.65 -18.85 -25.08
C ALA A 199 -56.13 -19.19 -25.24
N THR A 200 -56.97 -18.95 -24.21
CA THR A 200 -58.42 -18.65 -24.35
C THR A 200 -59.05 -18.10 -23.05
N SER A 201 -59.66 -16.91 -23.14
CA SER A 201 -60.94 -16.43 -22.54
C SER A 201 -61.46 -16.88 -21.15
N GLY A 202 -61.92 -15.92 -20.34
CA GLY A 202 -63.02 -16.15 -19.36
C GLY A 202 -62.91 -15.34 -18.05
N PRO A 203 -63.99 -14.79 -17.46
CA PRO A 203 -63.86 -13.67 -16.50
C PRO A 203 -64.18 -13.95 -15.02
N SER A 204 -63.79 -12.96 -14.18
CA SER A 204 -64.38 -12.56 -12.89
C SER A 204 -63.86 -13.15 -11.56
N ASN A 205 -63.62 -12.22 -10.62
CA ASN A 205 -63.50 -12.35 -9.15
C ASN A 205 -62.43 -13.28 -8.54
N SER A 206 -61.37 -12.69 -7.96
CA SER A 206 -61.29 -12.52 -6.48
C SER A 206 -60.02 -11.80 -6.02
N LEU A 207 -60.22 -10.94 -5.01
CA LEU A 207 -59.25 -10.33 -4.10
C LEU A 207 -58.08 -11.26 -3.69
N ALA A 208 -56.84 -10.86 -3.97
CA ALA A 208 -55.65 -11.32 -3.24
C ALA A 208 -54.53 -10.27 -3.24
N SER A 209 -54.14 -9.87 -2.02
CA SER A 209 -52.92 -9.15 -1.69
C SER A 209 -51.68 -9.81 -2.30
N HIS A 210 -51.06 -9.17 -3.29
CA HIS A 210 -49.66 -9.42 -3.65
C HIS A 210 -48.85 -8.16 -3.38
N GLY A 211 -48.02 -8.26 -2.35
CA GLY A 211 -47.27 -7.12 -1.83
C GLY A 211 -46.29 -6.57 -2.85
N LEU A 212 -46.06 -5.26 -2.74
CA LEU A 212 -44.86 -4.61 -3.27
C LEU A 212 -43.66 -5.35 -2.65
N THR A 213 -43.04 -6.25 -3.42
CA THR A 213 -41.78 -6.87 -3.03
C THR A 213 -40.75 -5.76 -2.94
N SER A 214 -40.43 -5.41 -1.70
CA SER A 214 -39.33 -4.51 -1.34
C SER A 214 -38.16 -4.71 -2.30
N LEU A 215 -37.68 -3.63 -2.92
CA LEU A 215 -36.32 -3.60 -3.42
C LEU A 215 -35.43 -3.77 -2.18
N VAL A 216 -35.10 -5.03 -1.88
CA VAL A 216 -34.03 -5.35 -0.95
C VAL A 216 -32.77 -4.90 -1.66
N ILE A 217 -32.36 -3.66 -1.38
CA ILE A 217 -31.01 -3.19 -1.65
C ILE A 217 -30.13 -4.17 -0.89
N ALA A 218 -29.52 -5.10 -1.61
CA ALA A 218 -28.62 -6.06 -1.02
C ALA A 218 -27.48 -5.27 -0.39
N SER A 219 -27.44 -5.27 0.96
CA SER A 219 -26.30 -4.71 1.69
C SER A 219 -25.05 -5.33 1.09
N PRO A 220 -24.02 -4.54 0.72
CA PRO A 220 -22.77 -5.13 0.26
C PRO A 220 -22.29 -6.13 1.33
N PRO A 221 -21.79 -7.31 0.91
CA PRO A 221 -21.29 -8.31 1.83
C PRO A 221 -20.16 -7.69 2.68
N PRO A 222 -20.11 -7.97 3.99
CA PRO A 222 -19.27 -7.21 4.91
C PRO A 222 -17.78 -7.37 4.58
N THR A 223 -17.08 -6.24 4.54
CA THR A 223 -15.62 -6.15 4.62
C THR A 223 -15.12 -6.95 5.82
N TYR A 224 -13.95 -7.56 5.73
CA TYR A 224 -13.38 -8.30 6.85
C TYR A 224 -12.98 -7.34 7.98
N ILE A 225 -13.30 -7.71 9.22
CA ILE A 225 -12.90 -6.99 10.43
C ILE A 225 -12.31 -8.03 11.40
N PRO A 226 -11.04 -7.88 11.84
CA PRO A 226 -10.47 -8.77 12.85
C PRO A 226 -11.22 -8.69 14.18
N ALA A 227 -11.19 -9.78 14.95
CA ALA A 227 -11.73 -9.77 16.30
C ALA A 227 -11.01 -8.72 17.18
N PRO A 228 -11.74 -7.91 17.98
CA PRO A 228 -11.12 -6.95 18.89
C PRO A 228 -10.14 -7.61 19.87
N SER A 229 -9.03 -6.93 20.10
CA SER A 229 -7.95 -7.37 21.00
C SER A 229 -7.67 -6.30 22.05
N VAL A 230 -7.20 -6.69 23.23
CA VAL A 230 -6.81 -5.74 24.29
C VAL A 230 -5.44 -5.15 23.94
N TRP A 231 -5.35 -3.83 23.85
CA TRP A 231 -4.11 -3.10 23.53
C TRP A 231 -3.51 -2.43 24.78
N LEU A 232 -4.36 -1.97 25.70
CA LEU A 232 -3.96 -1.49 27.03
C LEU A 232 -4.76 -2.25 28.09
N GLU A 233 -4.07 -3.03 28.92
CA GLU A 233 -4.68 -3.68 30.08
C GLU A 233 -4.97 -2.67 31.21
N SER A 234 -6.07 -2.90 31.94
CA SER A 234 -6.41 -2.14 33.15
C SER A 234 -5.30 -2.12 34.21
N SER A 235 -4.49 -3.17 34.29
CA SER A 235 -3.28 -3.27 35.13
C SER A 235 -2.27 -2.14 34.85
N ARG A 236 -2.07 -1.80 33.57
CA ARG A 236 -1.10 -0.82 33.06
C ARG A 236 -1.70 0.57 32.89
N GLY A 237 -2.99 0.66 32.61
CA GLY A 237 -3.73 1.91 32.45
C GLY A 237 -4.25 2.57 33.73
N LYS A 238 -3.76 2.19 34.92
CA LYS A 238 -4.30 2.62 36.24
C LYS A 238 -5.83 2.39 36.35
N GLY A 239 -6.29 1.26 35.83
CA GLY A 239 -7.71 0.91 35.72
C GLY A 239 -8.35 1.26 34.36
N LEU A 240 -7.72 2.05 33.50
CA LEU A 240 -8.19 2.21 32.12
C LEU A 240 -7.81 0.98 31.29
N GLU A 241 -8.78 0.34 30.68
CA GLU A 241 -8.58 -0.72 29.69
C GLU A 241 -9.01 -0.23 28.31
N ILE A 242 -8.21 -0.55 27.30
CA ILE A 242 -8.51 -0.21 25.90
C ILE A 242 -8.37 -1.50 25.08
N SER A 243 -9.46 -1.86 24.43
CA SER A 243 -9.47 -2.89 23.39
C SER A 243 -9.90 -2.27 22.06
N GLY A 244 -9.51 -2.90 20.95
CA GLY A 244 -9.89 -2.39 19.64
C GLY A 244 -9.60 -3.33 18.49
N THR A 245 -10.06 -2.90 17.33
CA THR A 245 -9.78 -3.51 16.02
C THR A 245 -9.70 -2.40 14.97
N PHE A 246 -9.37 -2.76 13.73
CA PHE A 246 -9.40 -1.86 12.59
C PHE A 246 -10.38 -2.39 11.56
N SER A 247 -11.11 -1.47 10.94
CA SER A 247 -12.03 -1.74 9.83
C SER A 247 -11.77 -0.73 8.71
N LEU A 248 -12.30 -1.01 7.52
CA LEU A 248 -12.20 -0.13 6.36
C LEU A 248 -13.60 0.23 5.89
N ASP A 249 -13.90 1.53 5.87
CA ASP A 249 -15.02 2.02 5.09
C ASP A 249 -14.62 2.03 3.61
N THR A 250 -15.03 0.99 2.88
CA THR A 250 -14.75 0.81 1.45
C THR A 250 -15.55 1.77 0.56
N THR A 251 -16.52 2.52 1.11
CA THR A 251 -17.27 3.55 0.37
C THR A 251 -16.57 4.91 0.40
N ALA A 252 -15.84 5.19 1.48
CA ALA A 252 -15.08 6.42 1.68
C ALA A 252 -13.55 6.21 1.57
N ASP A 253 -13.08 4.99 1.26
CA ASP A 253 -11.67 4.55 1.35
C ASP A 253 -10.96 4.99 2.65
N THR A 254 -11.73 5.04 3.76
CA THR A 254 -11.28 5.63 5.03
C THR A 254 -11.03 4.52 6.05
N PRO A 255 -9.79 4.31 6.51
CA PRO A 255 -9.48 3.37 7.59
C PRO A 255 -10.12 3.84 8.90
N GLN A 256 -10.63 2.91 9.69
CA GLN A 256 -11.34 3.16 10.93
C GLN A 256 -10.65 2.42 12.09
N MET A 257 -10.46 3.09 13.22
CA MET A 257 -10.01 2.47 14.47
C MET A 257 -11.20 2.31 15.40
N GLU A 258 -11.69 1.07 15.56
CA GLU A 258 -12.75 0.77 16.51
C GLU A 258 -12.14 0.57 17.89
N LEU A 259 -12.55 1.41 18.85
CA LEU A 259 -12.02 1.45 20.21
C LEU A 259 -13.13 1.15 21.21
N THR A 260 -12.81 0.40 22.26
CA THR A 260 -13.65 0.23 23.45
C THR A 260 -12.83 0.57 24.68
N PHE A 261 -13.20 1.68 25.33
CA PHE A 261 -12.63 2.16 26.58
C PHE A 261 -13.45 1.60 27.75
N THR A 262 -12.82 0.91 28.69
CA THR A 262 -13.49 0.39 29.90
C THR A 262 -12.80 0.94 31.13
N ASN A 263 -13.56 1.62 32.00
CA ASN A 263 -13.05 2.12 33.28
C ASN A 263 -13.19 1.04 34.36
N ASN A 264 -12.09 0.35 34.67
CA ASN A 264 -12.01 -0.61 35.77
C ASN A 264 -11.55 0.02 37.10
N ALA A 265 -11.26 1.32 37.15
CA ALA A 265 -10.93 2.06 38.37
C ALA A 265 -12.16 2.35 39.23
N LEU A 266 -11.93 2.91 40.43
CA LEU A 266 -12.98 3.30 41.39
C LEU A 266 -13.39 4.78 41.29
N SER A 267 -12.89 5.53 40.30
CA SER A 267 -13.20 6.96 40.14
C SER A 267 -13.42 7.29 38.64
N PRO A 268 -14.20 8.33 38.32
CA PRO A 268 -14.51 8.69 36.94
C PRO A 268 -13.28 9.13 36.15
N MET A 269 -13.25 8.80 34.87
CA MET A 269 -12.21 9.23 33.93
C MET A 269 -12.73 10.35 33.02
N THR A 270 -11.92 11.39 32.83
CA THR A 270 -12.21 12.58 32.02
C THR A 270 -11.01 12.94 31.14
N ASP A 271 -11.16 13.96 30.29
CA ASP A 271 -10.05 14.60 29.57
C ASP A 271 -9.30 13.65 28.61
N PHE A 272 -10.08 12.76 27.98
CA PHE A 272 -9.60 11.80 27.00
C PHE A 272 -9.04 12.49 25.75
N ALA A 273 -7.81 12.13 25.38
CA ALA A 273 -7.19 12.52 24.12
C ALA A 273 -6.33 11.36 23.58
N ILE A 274 -6.10 11.34 22.27
CA ILE A 274 -5.29 10.31 21.59
C ILE A 274 -4.30 10.97 20.63
N GLN A 275 -3.12 10.38 20.50
CA GLN A 275 -2.10 10.80 19.55
C GLN A 275 -1.35 9.55 19.05
N PHE A 276 -1.02 9.52 17.76
CA PHE A 276 -0.19 8.46 17.18
C PHE A 276 1.23 8.97 16.98
N ASN A 277 2.22 8.11 17.20
CA ASN A 277 3.59 8.40 16.78
C ASN A 277 3.70 8.40 15.25
N LYS A 278 4.82 8.93 14.73
CA LYS A 278 5.22 8.77 13.33
C LYS A 278 5.22 7.29 12.97
N ASN A 279 4.80 6.95 11.75
CA ASN A 279 4.59 5.55 11.35
C ASN A 279 4.70 5.36 9.83
N SER A 280 4.79 4.11 9.38
CA SER A 280 5.17 3.75 8.00
C SER A 280 4.23 4.25 6.90
N PHE A 281 3.01 4.65 7.25
CA PHE A 281 1.97 5.06 6.31
C PHE A 281 1.40 6.46 6.61
N GLY A 282 1.98 7.20 7.57
CA GLY A 282 1.50 8.54 7.93
C GLY A 282 0.12 8.54 8.61
N LEU A 283 -0.30 7.44 9.23
CA LEU A 283 -1.60 7.34 9.90
C LEU A 283 -1.72 8.34 11.06
N ALA A 284 -2.82 9.06 11.10
CA ALA A 284 -3.25 9.94 12.19
C ALA A 284 -4.77 9.82 12.41
N PRO A 285 -5.29 10.14 13.61
CA PRO A 285 -6.72 10.43 13.78
C PRO A 285 -7.14 11.56 12.84
N ALA A 286 -8.21 11.36 12.06
CA ALA A 286 -8.81 12.41 11.24
C ALA A 286 -9.79 13.30 12.05
N GLU A 287 -10.33 12.76 13.16
CA GLU A 287 -11.26 13.46 14.05
C GLU A 287 -10.77 13.43 15.51
N VAL A 288 -11.39 14.28 16.35
CA VAL A 288 -11.12 14.31 17.80
C VAL A 288 -11.79 13.14 18.49
N LEU A 289 -11.08 12.51 19.44
CA LEU A 289 -11.56 11.37 20.21
C LEU A 289 -12.79 11.74 21.09
N SER A 290 -13.98 11.34 20.67
CA SER A 290 -15.25 11.58 21.37
C SER A 290 -15.62 10.48 22.40
N VAL A 291 -14.83 10.33 23.47
CA VAL A 291 -15.19 9.42 24.59
C VAL A 291 -16.26 10.10 25.47
N PRO A 292 -17.35 9.42 25.87
CA PRO A 292 -18.29 9.91 26.87
C PRO A 292 -17.60 10.35 28.16
N SER A 293 -17.75 11.61 28.54
CA SER A 293 -17.06 12.21 29.68
C SER A 293 -18.08 12.72 30.71
N PRO A 294 -17.97 12.34 32.01
CA PRO A 294 -17.03 11.37 32.56
C PRO A 294 -17.40 9.91 32.23
N LEU A 295 -16.38 9.08 31.98
CA LEU A 295 -16.53 7.62 31.92
C LEU A 295 -16.53 7.06 33.34
N GLN A 296 -17.69 6.60 33.80
CA GLN A 296 -17.93 6.18 35.19
C GLN A 296 -17.23 4.85 35.54
N PRO A 297 -16.96 4.57 36.84
CA PRO A 297 -16.48 3.26 37.28
C PRO A 297 -17.35 2.10 36.75
N LYS A 298 -16.70 1.08 36.20
CA LYS A 298 -17.31 -0.09 35.53
C LYS A 298 -18.16 0.22 34.28
N GLN A 299 -18.08 1.43 33.75
CA GLN A 299 -18.65 1.79 32.45
C GLN A 299 -17.67 1.44 31.32
N SER A 300 -18.23 1.01 30.19
CA SER A 300 -17.53 0.88 28.91
C SER A 300 -18.15 1.80 27.86
N ALA A 301 -17.32 2.36 26.97
CA ALA A 301 -17.73 3.14 25.82
C ALA A 301 -17.06 2.60 24.56
N LYS A 302 -17.86 2.14 23.58
CA LYS A 302 -17.39 1.80 22.23
C LYS A 302 -17.54 3.01 21.32
N MET A 303 -16.55 3.23 20.46
CA MET A 303 -16.52 4.30 19.47
C MET A 303 -15.72 3.87 18.24
N THR A 304 -15.93 4.58 17.14
CA THR A 304 -15.14 4.44 15.91
C THR A 304 -14.42 5.76 15.66
N LEU A 305 -13.12 5.70 15.42
CA LEU A 305 -12.28 6.86 15.15
C LEU A 305 -11.78 6.81 13.69
N PRO A 306 -12.26 7.69 12.81
CA PRO A 306 -11.75 7.81 11.45
C PRO A 306 -10.27 8.15 11.42
N LEU A 307 -9.52 7.50 10.53
CA LEU A 307 -8.09 7.72 10.34
C LEU A 307 -7.82 8.38 8.98
N GLY A 308 -6.83 9.26 8.95
CA GLY A 308 -6.29 9.87 7.74
C GLY A 308 -4.78 9.70 7.66
N PHE A 309 -4.18 10.23 6.60
CA PHE A 309 -2.75 10.07 6.27
C PHE A 309 -1.93 11.35 6.50
N ALA A 310 -2.31 12.15 7.50
CA ALA A 310 -1.75 13.48 7.77
C ALA A 310 -0.52 13.49 8.71
N ASN A 311 -0.03 12.32 9.16
CA ASN A 311 1.13 12.20 10.04
C ASN A 311 2.45 12.13 9.26
N GLN A 312 3.57 12.36 9.93
CA GLN A 312 4.89 12.16 9.33
C GLN A 312 5.15 10.66 9.08
N VAL A 313 5.62 10.35 7.87
CA VAL A 313 5.97 8.99 7.46
C VAL A 313 7.35 8.63 8.00
N VAL A 314 7.42 7.62 8.86
CA VAL A 314 8.68 7.02 9.35
C VAL A 314 8.53 5.50 9.31
N LYS A 315 9.43 4.81 8.61
CA LYS A 315 9.41 3.35 8.50
C LYS A 315 9.58 2.71 9.88
N MET A 316 8.56 1.97 10.31
CA MET A 316 8.57 1.19 11.54
C MET A 316 9.08 -0.23 11.30
N ASP A 317 9.52 -0.88 12.38
CA ASP A 317 9.75 -2.32 12.42
C ASP A 317 8.99 -2.92 13.63
N PRO A 318 8.05 -3.86 13.45
CA PRO A 318 7.47 -4.31 12.17
C PRO A 318 6.81 -3.17 11.37
N LEU A 319 6.73 -3.31 10.04
CA LEU A 319 6.21 -2.27 9.13
C LEU A 319 4.80 -1.75 9.51
N MET A 320 3.94 -2.65 9.99
CA MET A 320 2.54 -2.35 10.37
C MET A 320 2.37 -1.92 11.83
N ASN A 321 3.47 -1.67 12.56
CA ASN A 321 3.43 -1.29 13.97
C ASN A 321 2.98 0.17 14.14
N LEU A 322 1.93 0.39 14.93
CA LEU A 322 1.40 1.70 15.29
C LEU A 322 1.55 1.92 16.80
N GLN A 323 2.33 2.94 17.18
CA GLN A 323 2.48 3.36 18.56
C GLN A 323 1.47 4.48 18.88
N VAL A 324 0.76 4.32 20.00
CA VAL A 324 -0.38 5.17 20.37
C VAL A 324 -0.21 5.65 21.81
N ALA A 325 -0.40 6.95 22.02
CA ALA A 325 -0.53 7.58 23.32
C ALA A 325 -2.00 7.94 23.57
N VAL A 326 -2.54 7.56 24.73
CA VAL A 326 -3.86 7.98 25.22
C VAL A 326 -3.70 8.70 26.54
N LYS A 327 -4.24 9.91 26.63
CA LYS A 327 -4.28 10.73 27.85
C LYS A 327 -5.67 10.65 28.48
N ASN A 328 -5.73 10.72 29.80
CA ASN A 328 -6.92 11.10 30.58
C ASN A 328 -6.48 11.88 31.85
N ASN A 329 -7.41 12.15 32.76
CA ASN A 329 -7.16 12.79 34.06
C ASN A 329 -6.20 12.03 35.02
N PHE A 330 -5.89 10.75 34.77
CA PHE A 330 -4.94 9.95 35.57
C PHE A 330 -3.51 9.93 35.01
N GLY A 331 -3.30 10.42 33.78
CA GLY A 331 -1.99 10.48 33.12
C GLY A 331 -2.04 10.20 31.63
N VAL A 332 -0.88 9.85 31.07
CA VAL A 332 -0.70 9.40 29.68
C VAL A 332 -0.27 7.94 29.70
N PHE A 333 -0.89 7.14 28.85
CA PHE A 333 -0.64 5.71 28.68
C PHE A 333 -0.23 5.42 27.26
N TYR A 334 0.70 4.48 27.08
CA TYR A 334 1.26 4.13 25.79
C TYR A 334 1.01 2.66 25.50
N PHE A 335 0.58 2.36 24.28
CA PHE A 335 0.47 1.01 23.75
C PHE A 335 0.93 0.97 22.29
N ALA A 336 1.08 -0.25 21.77
CA ALA A 336 1.34 -0.49 20.36
C ALA A 336 0.38 -1.57 19.86
N CYS A 337 -0.07 -1.44 18.61
CA CYS A 337 -0.88 -2.43 17.93
C CYS A 337 -0.43 -2.61 16.48
N LEU A 338 -0.74 -3.76 15.88
CA LEU A 338 -0.45 -4.03 14.48
C LEU A 338 -1.67 -3.66 13.63
N VAL A 339 -1.50 -2.74 12.69
CA VAL A 339 -2.54 -2.36 11.73
C VAL A 339 -2.69 -3.48 10.69
N PRO A 340 -3.88 -4.07 10.50
CA PRO A 340 -4.11 -5.06 9.45
C PRO A 340 -3.96 -4.40 8.07
N ILE A 341 -3.05 -4.89 7.22
CA ILE A 341 -2.71 -4.21 5.95
C ILE A 341 -3.90 -3.99 5.00
N HIS A 342 -4.96 -4.82 5.09
CA HIS A 342 -6.16 -4.67 4.27
C HIS A 342 -6.91 -3.35 4.49
N VAL A 343 -6.75 -2.70 5.66
CA VAL A 343 -7.39 -1.38 5.89
C VAL A 343 -6.71 -0.23 5.16
N LEU A 344 -5.61 -0.51 4.44
CA LEU A 344 -4.91 0.45 3.60
C LEU A 344 -5.22 0.26 2.10
N PHE A 345 -6.08 -0.69 1.74
CA PHE A 345 -6.39 -1.00 0.34
C PHE A 345 -7.50 -0.07 -0.20
N THR A 346 -7.27 0.55 -1.35
CA THR A 346 -8.19 1.54 -1.94
C THR A 346 -9.11 0.93 -2.98
N SER A 347 -10.33 1.46 -3.13
CA SER A 347 -11.29 1.12 -4.19
C SER A 347 -10.70 1.26 -5.59
N ALA A 348 -9.77 2.20 -5.78
CA ALA A 348 -8.99 2.41 -7.02
C ALA A 348 -7.91 1.32 -7.29
N GLY A 349 -8.07 0.12 -6.73
CA GLY A 349 -7.17 -1.02 -6.89
C GLY A 349 -7.49 -1.96 -8.05
N GLU A 350 -8.55 -1.72 -8.82
CA GLU A 350 -8.92 -2.52 -10.00
C GLU A 350 -8.07 -2.09 -11.22
N MET A 351 -7.12 -2.92 -11.63
CA MET A 351 -6.19 -2.66 -12.74
C MET A 351 -6.70 -3.23 -14.06
N GLU A 352 -6.47 -2.52 -15.17
CA GLU A 352 -6.80 -3.06 -16.50
C GLU A 352 -5.90 -4.27 -16.87
N LYS A 353 -6.49 -5.28 -17.54
CA LYS A 353 -5.81 -6.50 -18.00
C LYS A 353 -4.52 -6.26 -18.79
N MET A 354 -4.48 -5.25 -19.66
CA MET A 354 -3.27 -4.94 -20.44
C MET A 354 -2.17 -4.34 -19.57
N VAL A 355 -2.53 -3.42 -18.67
CA VAL A 355 -1.61 -2.80 -17.70
C VAL A 355 -1.07 -3.86 -16.75
N PHE A 356 -1.91 -4.76 -16.22
CA PHE A 356 -1.50 -5.88 -15.38
C PHE A 356 -0.41 -6.74 -16.04
N LEU A 357 -0.62 -7.13 -17.31
CA LEU A 357 0.33 -7.97 -18.04
C LEU A 357 1.64 -7.25 -18.39
N ALA A 358 1.62 -5.92 -18.54
CA ALA A 358 2.82 -5.11 -18.71
C ALA A 358 3.59 -5.01 -17.38
N THR A 359 2.92 -4.56 -16.32
CA THR A 359 3.52 -4.39 -14.99
C THR A 359 4.07 -5.71 -14.43
N TRP A 360 3.35 -6.84 -14.58
CA TRP A 360 3.84 -8.14 -14.11
C TRP A 360 5.16 -8.57 -14.75
N LYS A 361 5.37 -8.24 -16.05
CA LYS A 361 6.61 -8.57 -16.77
C LYS A 361 7.79 -7.65 -16.43
N ASP A 362 7.49 -6.45 -15.95
CA ASP A 362 8.48 -5.43 -15.62
C ASP A 362 9.05 -5.62 -14.21
N ILE A 363 8.29 -6.23 -13.30
CA ILE A 363 8.76 -6.58 -11.95
C ILE A 363 9.87 -7.65 -12.03
N PRO A 364 11.08 -7.40 -11.49
CA PRO A 364 12.12 -8.41 -11.39
C PRO A 364 11.68 -9.64 -10.59
N ALA A 365 12.03 -10.84 -11.05
CA ALA A 365 11.61 -12.10 -10.41
C ALA A 365 12.12 -12.28 -8.96
N GLU A 366 13.18 -11.58 -8.57
CA GLU A 366 13.67 -11.47 -7.18
C GLU A 366 12.66 -10.82 -6.21
N ASN A 367 11.70 -10.04 -6.73
CA ASN A 367 10.62 -9.44 -5.97
C ASN A 367 9.35 -10.32 -5.90
N GLU A 368 9.34 -11.48 -6.58
CA GLU A 368 8.28 -12.49 -6.41
C GLU A 368 8.51 -13.24 -5.09
N GLN A 369 7.51 -13.20 -4.22
CA GLN A 369 7.50 -13.98 -2.97
C GLN A 369 6.32 -14.94 -2.96
N GLN A 370 6.57 -16.21 -2.68
CA GLN A 370 5.55 -17.25 -2.66
C GLN A 370 5.15 -17.64 -1.23
N PHE A 371 3.86 -17.78 -1.00
CA PHE A 371 3.25 -18.14 0.28
C PHE A 371 2.29 -19.32 0.09
N VAL A 372 2.22 -20.22 1.07
CA VAL A 372 1.25 -21.31 1.09
C VAL A 372 0.20 -21.02 2.15
N LEU A 373 -1.06 -20.88 1.71
CA LEU A 373 -2.22 -20.68 2.57
C LEU A 373 -2.90 -22.03 2.81
N SER A 374 -2.92 -22.52 4.05
CA SER A 374 -3.50 -23.82 4.40
C SER A 374 -4.00 -23.82 5.86
N PRO A 375 -5.12 -24.48 6.18
CA PRO A 375 -6.07 -25.14 5.27
C PRO A 375 -7.16 -24.18 4.74
N LEU A 376 -7.50 -24.30 3.45
CA LEU A 376 -8.58 -23.59 2.79
C LEU A 376 -9.43 -24.56 1.95
N SER A 377 -10.74 -24.33 1.89
CA SER A 377 -11.71 -25.14 1.11
C SER A 377 -12.74 -24.25 0.42
N LEU A 378 -12.27 -23.19 -0.23
CA LEU A 378 -13.06 -22.21 -0.95
C LEU A 378 -12.84 -22.40 -2.45
N ASP A 379 -13.92 -22.38 -3.22
CA ASP A 379 -13.84 -22.31 -4.69
C ASP A 379 -13.29 -20.94 -5.13
N ALA A 380 -12.79 -20.88 -6.37
CA ALA A 380 -12.15 -19.69 -6.93
C ALA A 380 -13.08 -18.47 -7.02
N ASP A 381 -14.39 -18.68 -7.15
CA ASP A 381 -15.37 -17.61 -7.29
C ASP A 381 -15.72 -17.03 -5.90
N THR A 382 -15.94 -17.88 -4.89
CA THR A 382 -16.05 -17.45 -3.47
C THR A 382 -14.77 -16.76 -2.99
N CYS A 383 -13.59 -17.26 -3.36
CA CYS A 383 -12.31 -16.58 -3.08
C CYS A 383 -12.27 -15.18 -3.70
N SER A 384 -12.60 -15.06 -4.99
CA SER A 384 -12.62 -13.78 -5.70
C SER A 384 -13.62 -12.79 -5.10
N GLN A 385 -14.82 -13.24 -4.71
CA GLN A 385 -15.82 -12.41 -4.05
C GLN A 385 -15.34 -11.91 -2.68
N LYS A 386 -14.84 -12.80 -1.82
CA LYS A 386 -14.31 -12.42 -0.50
C LYS A 386 -13.17 -11.41 -0.59
N LEU A 387 -12.30 -11.55 -1.58
CA LEU A 387 -11.20 -10.64 -1.84
C LEU A 387 -11.69 -9.29 -2.38
N ARG A 388 -12.66 -9.28 -3.31
CA ARG A 388 -13.27 -8.04 -3.83
C ARG A 388 -13.93 -7.19 -2.75
N ASN A 389 -14.54 -7.81 -1.74
CA ASN A 389 -15.12 -7.12 -0.58
C ASN A 389 -14.08 -6.40 0.30
N ASN A 390 -12.79 -6.64 0.07
CA ASN A 390 -11.67 -6.04 0.78
C ASN A 390 -10.74 -5.28 -0.17
N ASN A 391 -11.25 -4.74 -1.28
CA ASN A 391 -10.47 -3.99 -2.28
C ASN A 391 -9.30 -4.78 -2.91
N VAL A 392 -9.47 -6.11 -3.07
CA VAL A 392 -8.54 -6.99 -3.82
C VAL A 392 -9.26 -7.53 -5.06
N PHE A 393 -8.81 -7.14 -6.25
CA PHE A 393 -9.59 -7.28 -7.48
C PHE A 393 -9.04 -8.39 -8.37
N THR A 394 -9.83 -9.45 -8.64
CA THR A 394 -9.48 -10.47 -9.64
C THR A 394 -9.63 -9.92 -11.07
N ILE A 395 -8.49 -9.69 -11.73
CA ILE A 395 -8.37 -9.11 -13.07
C ILE A 395 -8.52 -10.17 -14.16
N ALA A 396 -8.05 -11.40 -13.91
CA ALA A 396 -8.27 -12.54 -14.79
C ALA A 396 -8.36 -13.86 -14.01
N LYS A 397 -9.19 -14.78 -14.50
CA LYS A 397 -9.26 -16.18 -14.08
C LYS A 397 -8.84 -17.04 -15.27
N ARG A 398 -7.95 -18.01 -15.05
CA ARG A 398 -7.58 -19.06 -16.02
C ARG A 398 -7.68 -20.42 -15.33
N ASN A 399 -8.04 -21.45 -16.08
CA ASN A 399 -7.89 -22.83 -15.65
C ASN A 399 -6.74 -23.45 -16.44
N VAL A 400 -5.75 -24.03 -15.75
CA VAL A 400 -4.58 -24.68 -16.34
C VAL A 400 -4.40 -26.02 -15.67
N ASP A 401 -4.45 -27.12 -16.43
CA ASP A 401 -4.37 -28.49 -15.92
C ASP A 401 -5.34 -28.80 -14.75
N GLY A 402 -6.55 -28.23 -14.82
CA GLY A 402 -7.57 -28.33 -13.77
C GLY A 402 -7.37 -27.40 -12.58
N GLN A 403 -6.30 -26.59 -12.56
CA GLN A 403 -5.95 -25.68 -11.47
C GLN A 403 -6.46 -24.27 -11.80
N ASP A 404 -7.19 -23.64 -10.88
CA ASP A 404 -7.68 -22.28 -11.07
C ASP A 404 -6.58 -21.27 -10.66
N MET A 405 -6.23 -20.41 -11.62
CA MET A 405 -5.23 -19.35 -11.49
C MET A 405 -5.96 -18.01 -11.51
N LEU A 406 -5.86 -17.26 -10.42
CA LEU A 406 -6.49 -15.96 -10.21
C LEU A 406 -5.42 -14.85 -10.18
N TYR A 407 -5.47 -13.98 -11.18
CA TYR A 407 -4.59 -12.80 -11.29
C TYR A 407 -5.27 -11.62 -10.61
N GLN A 408 -4.61 -11.00 -9.64
CA GLN A 408 -5.22 -10.05 -8.72
C GLN A 408 -4.41 -8.77 -8.57
N SER A 409 -5.08 -7.62 -8.54
CA SER A 409 -4.45 -6.33 -8.26
C SER A 409 -4.98 -5.71 -6.96
N ILE A 410 -4.08 -5.00 -6.28
CA ILE A 410 -4.33 -4.24 -5.06
C ILE A 410 -3.58 -2.92 -5.18
N LYS A 411 -4.17 -1.82 -4.69
CA LYS A 411 -3.50 -0.54 -4.55
C LYS A 411 -3.60 -0.08 -3.10
N LEU A 412 -2.48 0.37 -2.53
CA LEU A 412 -2.43 0.94 -1.20
C LEU A 412 -2.69 2.46 -1.23
N CYS A 413 -3.10 3.01 -0.08
CA CYS A 413 -3.31 4.44 0.14
C CYS A 413 -2.12 5.34 -0.26
N ASN A 414 -0.89 4.82 -0.17
CA ASN A 414 0.34 5.52 -0.58
C ASN A 414 0.69 5.36 -2.08
N GLY A 415 -0.21 4.80 -2.89
CA GLY A 415 -0.05 4.64 -4.33
C GLY A 415 0.68 3.36 -4.78
N ILE A 416 1.27 2.60 -3.86
CA ILE A 416 1.97 1.34 -4.18
C ILE A 416 0.98 0.31 -4.73
N TRP A 417 1.40 -0.40 -5.77
CA TRP A 417 0.64 -1.49 -6.37
C TRP A 417 1.20 -2.86 -5.95
N VAL A 418 0.29 -3.78 -5.63
CA VAL A 418 0.63 -5.19 -5.39
C VAL A 418 -0.11 -6.02 -6.42
N LEU A 419 0.63 -6.86 -7.13
CA LEU A 419 0.06 -7.88 -8.00
C LEU A 419 0.19 -9.23 -7.29
N ALA A 420 -0.80 -10.09 -7.46
CA ALA A 420 -0.77 -11.45 -6.95
C ALA A 420 -1.30 -12.44 -7.97
N GLU A 421 -0.73 -13.65 -7.95
CA GLU A 421 -1.26 -14.85 -8.60
C GLU A 421 -1.65 -15.82 -7.47
N LEU A 422 -2.96 -16.07 -7.34
CA LEU A 422 -3.52 -17.06 -6.40
C LEU A 422 -3.87 -18.33 -7.17
N LYS A 423 -3.20 -19.42 -6.78
CA LYS A 423 -3.30 -20.75 -7.38
C LYS A 423 -4.09 -21.70 -6.47
N ILE A 424 -5.22 -22.18 -6.99
CA ILE A 424 -6.17 -23.06 -6.32
C ILE A 424 -6.18 -24.41 -7.02
N GLN A 425 -5.82 -25.47 -6.28
CA GLN A 425 -5.82 -26.84 -6.78
C GLN A 425 -7.04 -27.61 -6.24
N PRO A 426 -7.92 -28.16 -7.10
CA PRO A 426 -9.05 -28.97 -6.65
C PRO A 426 -8.60 -30.15 -5.78
N GLY A 427 -9.25 -30.34 -4.63
CA GLY A 427 -8.93 -31.42 -3.67
C GLY A 427 -7.71 -31.15 -2.78
N ASN A 428 -6.91 -30.11 -3.05
CA ASN A 428 -5.84 -29.68 -2.16
C ASN A 428 -6.34 -28.54 -1.26
N MET A 429 -6.16 -28.66 0.06
CA MET A 429 -6.50 -27.59 1.01
C MET A 429 -5.43 -26.51 1.14
N SER A 430 -4.34 -26.61 0.37
CA SER A 430 -3.24 -25.63 0.39
C SER A 430 -3.23 -24.84 -0.91
N TYR A 431 -3.47 -23.53 -0.84
CA TYR A 431 -3.39 -22.63 -1.99
C TYR A 431 -2.03 -21.96 -2.01
N THR A 432 -1.48 -21.73 -3.21
CA THR A 432 -0.22 -20.99 -3.37
C THR A 432 -0.53 -19.57 -3.79
N VAL A 433 0.07 -18.58 -3.14
CA VAL A 433 0.00 -17.17 -3.52
C VAL A 433 1.40 -16.70 -3.87
N SER A 434 1.65 -16.45 -5.14
CA SER A 434 2.79 -15.63 -5.57
C SER A 434 2.36 -14.18 -5.49
N LYS A 435 3.11 -13.34 -4.76
CA LYS A 435 2.91 -11.88 -4.76
C LYS A 435 4.14 -11.20 -5.34
N CYS A 436 3.91 -10.27 -6.25
CA CYS A 436 4.91 -9.42 -6.85
C CYS A 436 4.58 -7.97 -6.47
N PHE A 437 5.49 -7.32 -5.75
CA PHE A 437 5.37 -5.89 -5.49
C PHE A 437 5.89 -5.12 -6.70
N SER A 438 5.06 -4.24 -7.25
CA SER A 438 5.57 -3.16 -8.09
C SER A 438 5.52 -1.88 -7.28
N ILE A 439 6.69 -1.40 -6.86
CA ILE A 439 6.80 0.01 -6.47
C ILE A 439 6.78 0.80 -7.78
N LEU A 440 5.58 0.96 -8.35
CA LEU A 440 5.31 1.91 -9.42
C LEU A 440 5.49 3.32 -8.84
N TYR A 441 6.74 3.76 -8.74
CA TYR A 441 7.10 5.16 -8.69
C TYR A 441 6.89 5.76 -10.09
N PRO A 442 5.90 6.63 -10.31
CA PRO A 442 6.14 7.79 -11.14
C PRO A 442 7.05 8.75 -10.36
N TYR A 443 8.06 9.29 -11.04
CA TYR A 443 8.93 10.34 -10.52
C TYR A 443 8.12 11.60 -10.14
N ALA A 444 8.40 12.18 -8.98
CA ALA A 444 8.59 13.63 -8.72
C ALA A 444 8.79 13.89 -7.22
#